data_AF-A0A9P6DNI2-F1
#
_entry.id   AF-A0A9P6DNI2-F1
#
_cell.length_a   1.000
_cell.length_b   1.000
_cell.length_c   1.000
_cell.angle_alpha   90.00
_cell.angle_beta   90.00
_cell.angle_gamma   90.00
#
_symmetry.space_group_name_H-M   'P 1'
#
loop_
_entity.id
_entity.type
_entity.pdbx_description
1 polymer ?
#
loop_
_entity_poly.entity_id
_entity_poly.type
_entity_poly.pdbx_seq_one_letter_code
_entity_poly.pdbx_strand_id
1 'polypeptide(L)'
;MTWYEGEDLKKHKPSLQPGEKRIITQFHDEGCFHVNEFKLSAWLKHGQSVLQKKSRGRLIYMSDFINEEDGHLVQHNEHGKIIWDAQKVIYPGASGDSWWDTEQLLTQVDISMDIFNSTHPDCQALFIFDQSSTHASLGLDALRAFDMNKGNVIPDTNPMASMCGKPQKLTTERGDAKGLQDTLEERGFDTQGMHAKCAPICPFENDRCCMAHLLSKQDDFVNQISMLEAAITARGHLCLFLPKFHYELNPIEMYWGYAKYCYWEVFKTSFAEAKEIAIQSLDACPIETIQHFINRSWCFMSAYCLGLTGKAAEWAVRKQKSHHSVAQHAMLAIDSILN
;
A
#
# COMPACT_ATOMS: atom_id res chain seq x y z
N MET A 1 -4.45 -2.82 -19.74
CA MET A 1 -5.06 -1.74 -18.92
C MET A 1 -5.47 -0.61 -19.85
N THR A 2 -6.41 0.25 -19.43
CA THR A 2 -6.67 1.52 -20.14
C THR A 2 -5.45 2.43 -20.00
N TRP A 3 -5.21 3.33 -20.96
CA TRP A 3 -4.24 4.42 -20.78
C TRP A 3 -4.78 5.73 -21.36
N TYR A 4 -4.19 6.86 -20.96
CA TYR A 4 -4.62 8.19 -21.38
C TYR A 4 -3.50 8.93 -22.12
N GLU A 5 -3.82 9.64 -23.19
CA GLU A 5 -2.84 10.36 -24.02
C GLU A 5 -3.21 11.84 -24.20
N GLY A 6 -2.20 12.72 -24.14
CA GLY A 6 -2.34 14.16 -24.37
C GLY A 6 -2.85 14.95 -23.17
N GLU A 7 -2.77 16.28 -23.26
CA GLU A 7 -3.20 17.20 -22.20
C GLU A 7 -4.70 17.04 -21.86
N ASP A 8 -5.51 16.63 -22.84
CA ASP A 8 -6.95 16.40 -22.70
C ASP A 8 -7.32 15.02 -22.09
N LEU A 9 -6.34 14.22 -21.66
CA LEU A 9 -6.53 12.87 -21.11
C LEU A 9 -7.44 12.00 -22.01
N LYS A 10 -7.06 11.84 -23.28
CA LYS A 10 -7.83 11.01 -24.21
C LYS A 10 -7.73 9.53 -23.80
N LYS A 11 -8.87 8.88 -23.49
CA LYS A 11 -8.94 7.47 -23.07
C LYS A 11 -8.68 6.49 -24.23
N HIS A 12 -7.74 5.57 -24.05
CA HIS A 12 -7.45 4.46 -24.95
C HIS A 12 -7.75 3.11 -24.26
N LYS A 13 -8.62 2.31 -24.87
CA LYS A 13 -8.97 0.98 -24.36
C LYS A 13 -7.94 -0.06 -24.83
N PRO A 14 -7.60 -1.07 -24.00
CA PRO A 14 -6.74 -2.16 -24.42
C PRO A 14 -7.42 -3.03 -25.48
N SER A 15 -6.62 -3.56 -26.40
CA SER A 15 -7.04 -4.67 -27.26
C SER A 15 -6.95 -5.96 -26.43
N LEU A 16 -8.10 -6.59 -26.18
CA LEU A 16 -8.21 -7.81 -25.37
C LEU A 16 -8.34 -9.04 -26.27
N GLN A 17 -7.65 -10.13 -25.90
CA GLN A 17 -7.83 -11.44 -26.51
C GLN A 17 -9.14 -12.11 -26.01
N PRO A 18 -9.68 -13.10 -26.74
CA PRO A 18 -10.85 -13.84 -26.28
C PRO A 18 -10.62 -14.45 -24.90
N GLY A 19 -11.49 -14.10 -23.94
CA GLY A 19 -11.41 -14.56 -22.55
C GLY A 19 -10.62 -13.65 -21.61
N GLU A 20 -9.93 -12.61 -22.10
CA GLU A 20 -9.29 -11.62 -21.25
C GLU A 20 -10.29 -10.61 -20.69
N LYS A 21 -10.19 -10.34 -19.39
CA LYS A 21 -10.94 -9.27 -18.73
C LYS A 21 -10.11 -8.00 -18.70
N ARG A 22 -10.80 -6.86 -18.84
CA ARG A 22 -10.17 -5.56 -18.67
C ARG A 22 -9.79 -5.37 -17.20
N ILE A 23 -8.54 -4.99 -16.94
CA ILE A 23 -8.08 -4.69 -15.59
C ILE A 23 -8.37 -3.24 -15.24
N ILE A 24 -8.96 -3.01 -14.06
CA ILE A 24 -9.10 -1.70 -13.44
C ILE A 24 -8.34 -1.72 -12.11
N THR A 25 -7.41 -0.79 -11.97
CA THR A 25 -6.55 -0.71 -10.78
C THR A 25 -7.25 0.03 -9.65
N GLN A 26 -7.24 -0.54 -8.45
CA GLN A 26 -7.76 0.05 -7.22
C GLN A 26 -6.58 0.35 -6.30
N PHE A 27 -6.17 1.61 -6.21
CA PHE A 27 -5.10 2.05 -5.31
C PHE A 27 -5.66 2.30 -3.94
N HIS A 28 -5.09 1.64 -2.93
CA HIS A 28 -5.51 1.71 -1.54
C HIS A 28 -4.44 2.35 -0.67
N ASP A 29 -4.90 3.06 0.35
CA ASP A 29 -4.09 3.56 1.46
C ASP A 29 -5.00 4.08 2.58
N GLU A 30 -4.39 4.37 3.73
CA GLU A 30 -5.06 4.99 4.86
C GLU A 30 -4.55 6.40 5.18
N GLY A 31 -5.50 7.34 5.25
CA GLY A 31 -5.28 8.74 5.57
C GLY A 31 -5.73 9.10 6.98
N CYS A 32 -5.21 10.21 7.49
CA CYS A 32 -5.65 10.73 8.77
C CYS A 32 -5.74 12.25 8.82
N PHE A 33 -6.79 12.75 9.47
CA PHE A 33 -7.01 14.16 9.74
C PHE A 33 -7.11 14.37 11.24
N HIS A 34 -6.66 15.53 11.71
CA HIS A 34 -6.89 15.93 13.09
C HIS A 34 -7.72 17.21 13.18
N VAL A 35 -8.48 17.37 14.27
CA VAL A 35 -9.38 18.54 14.46
C VAL A 35 -8.65 19.87 14.35
N ASN A 36 -7.45 19.96 14.91
CA ASN A 36 -6.69 21.20 14.98
C ASN A 36 -5.60 21.29 13.89
N GLU A 37 -5.77 20.56 12.79
CA GLU A 37 -4.91 20.69 11.62
C GLU A 37 -5.34 21.89 10.76
N PHE A 38 -4.47 22.90 10.72
CA PHE A 38 -4.68 24.15 10.01
C PHE A 38 -3.39 24.57 9.31
N LYS A 39 -3.49 25.56 8.42
CA LYS A 39 -2.30 26.28 7.96
C LYS A 39 -1.56 26.92 9.15
N LEU A 40 -0.24 26.74 9.14
CA LEU A 40 0.67 27.27 10.16
C LEU A 40 0.95 28.77 10.01
N SER A 41 0.53 29.38 8.90
CA SER A 41 0.75 30.79 8.60
C SER A 41 -0.57 31.46 8.21
N ALA A 42 -0.81 32.65 8.76
CA ALA A 42 -1.99 33.46 8.50
C ALA A 42 -1.62 34.93 8.32
N TRP A 43 -2.30 35.61 7.40
CA TRP A 43 -2.21 37.06 7.24
C TRP A 43 -3.27 37.70 8.15
N LEU A 44 -2.81 38.48 9.13
CA LEU A 44 -3.67 39.10 10.14
C LEU A 44 -3.60 40.63 10.03
N LYS A 45 -4.69 41.32 10.37
CA LYS A 45 -4.64 42.78 10.51
C LYS A 45 -3.78 43.17 11.71
N HIS A 46 -3.23 44.39 11.67
CA HIS A 46 -2.47 44.91 12.81
C HIS A 46 -3.30 44.86 14.09
N GLY A 47 -2.74 44.28 15.16
CA GLY A 47 -3.40 44.08 16.45
C GLY A 47 -4.23 42.79 16.57
N GLN A 48 -4.36 41.99 15.51
CA GLN A 48 -5.01 40.67 15.60
C GLN A 48 -4.00 39.57 15.93
N SER A 49 -4.43 38.63 16.76
CA SER A 49 -3.73 37.38 17.03
C SER A 49 -4.70 36.21 16.89
N VAL A 50 -4.24 35.11 16.29
CA VAL A 50 -4.98 33.85 16.23
C VAL A 50 -4.24 32.84 17.10
N LEU A 51 -4.88 32.38 18.16
CA LEU A 51 -4.33 31.35 19.04
C LEU A 51 -4.75 29.97 18.52
N GLN A 52 -3.81 29.23 17.95
CA GLN A 52 -4.01 27.83 17.61
C GLN A 52 -3.71 26.95 18.83
N LYS A 53 -4.50 25.89 19.00
CA LYS A 53 -4.25 24.89 20.05
C LYS A 53 -2.96 24.15 19.72
N LYS A 54 -2.13 23.90 20.74
CA LYS A 54 -0.87 23.14 20.57
C LYS A 54 -1.08 21.66 20.26
N SER A 55 -2.17 21.08 20.74
CA SER A 55 -2.54 19.69 20.47
C SER A 55 -3.15 19.58 19.07
N ARG A 56 -2.83 18.52 18.32
CA ARG A 56 -3.52 18.19 17.06
C ARG A 56 -5.01 17.92 17.26
N GLY A 57 -5.43 17.58 18.48
CA GLY A 57 -6.83 17.23 18.78
C GLY A 57 -7.16 15.80 18.35
N ARG A 58 -8.46 15.49 18.33
CA ARG A 58 -8.97 14.14 18.02
C ARG A 58 -8.63 13.73 16.59
N LEU A 59 -8.41 12.44 16.40
CA LEU A 59 -8.08 11.81 15.13
C LEU A 59 -9.37 11.42 14.38
N ILE A 60 -9.34 11.60 13.07
CA ILE A 60 -10.25 11.00 12.10
C ILE A 60 -9.35 10.15 11.22
N TYR A 61 -9.54 8.83 11.26
CA TYR A 61 -8.78 7.89 10.46
C TYR A 61 -9.67 7.36 9.34
N MET A 62 -9.11 7.26 8.15
CA MET A 62 -9.86 6.94 6.94
C MET A 62 -9.06 5.94 6.11
N SER A 63 -9.78 5.05 5.43
CA SER A 63 -9.23 4.07 4.51
C SER A 63 -10.07 4.10 3.24
N ASP A 64 -9.44 4.20 2.07
CA ASP A 64 -10.16 4.43 0.81
C ASP A 64 -9.48 3.76 -0.40
N PHE A 65 -10.23 3.64 -1.49
CA PHE A 65 -9.74 3.15 -2.78
C PHE A 65 -10.00 4.19 -3.86
N ILE A 66 -8.97 4.50 -4.64
CA ILE A 66 -9.11 5.34 -5.83
C ILE A 66 -8.72 4.62 -7.11
N ASN A 67 -9.36 5.02 -8.22
CA ASN A 67 -9.04 4.53 -9.55
C ASN A 67 -9.22 5.61 -10.64
N GLU A 68 -8.71 5.33 -11.83
CA GLU A 68 -8.70 6.28 -12.95
C GLU A 68 -10.07 6.49 -13.62
N GLU A 69 -11.03 5.60 -13.40
CA GLU A 69 -12.31 5.59 -14.11
C GLU A 69 -13.46 6.19 -13.30
N ASP A 70 -13.49 5.89 -12.01
CA ASP A 70 -14.56 6.28 -11.10
C ASP A 70 -14.11 7.37 -10.11
N GLY A 71 -12.79 7.61 -9.99
CA GLY A 71 -12.23 8.38 -8.89
C GLY A 71 -12.26 7.54 -7.62
N HIS A 72 -13.41 7.45 -6.96
CA HIS A 72 -13.64 6.62 -5.78
C HIS A 72 -14.35 5.31 -6.14
N LEU A 73 -14.09 4.25 -5.37
CA LEU A 73 -14.82 2.99 -5.54
C LEU A 73 -16.19 3.04 -4.85
N VAL A 74 -17.19 3.52 -5.60
CA VAL A 74 -18.57 3.68 -5.13
C VAL A 74 -19.59 3.09 -6.12
N GLN A 75 -20.76 2.73 -5.60
CA GLN A 75 -21.92 2.39 -6.41
C GLN A 75 -22.96 3.51 -6.33
N HIS A 76 -23.45 3.95 -7.49
CA HIS A 76 -24.53 4.91 -7.61
C HIS A 76 -25.86 4.22 -7.93
N ASN A 77 -26.97 4.82 -7.50
CA ASN A 77 -28.29 4.48 -8.03
C ASN A 77 -28.57 5.19 -9.37
N GLU A 78 -29.76 4.94 -9.94
CA GLU A 78 -30.22 5.54 -11.20
C GLU A 78 -30.29 7.08 -11.19
N HIS A 79 -30.30 7.69 -10.01
CA HIS A 79 -30.31 9.15 -9.82
C HIS A 79 -28.92 9.74 -9.54
N GLY A 80 -27.86 8.93 -9.65
CA GLY A 80 -26.48 9.36 -9.39
C GLY A 80 -26.12 9.51 -7.91
N LYS A 81 -26.98 9.10 -6.98
CA LYS A 81 -26.67 9.12 -5.54
C LYS A 81 -25.85 7.89 -5.16
N ILE A 82 -24.78 8.10 -4.40
CA ILE A 82 -23.99 7.02 -3.79
C ILE A 82 -24.90 6.19 -2.87
N ILE A 83 -24.98 4.89 -3.13
CA ILE A 83 -25.73 3.91 -2.32
C ILE A 83 -24.81 2.90 -1.63
N TRP A 84 -23.58 2.76 -2.11
CA TRP A 84 -22.56 1.93 -1.50
C TRP A 84 -21.19 2.55 -1.70
N ASP A 85 -20.42 2.63 -0.61
CA ASP A 85 -19.11 3.26 -0.58
C ASP A 85 -18.09 2.30 0.06
N ALA A 86 -16.95 2.12 -0.62
CA ALA A 86 -15.84 1.33 -0.13
C ALA A 86 -15.07 2.03 1.00
N GLN A 87 -15.17 3.37 1.09
CA GLN A 87 -14.49 4.15 2.11
C GLN A 87 -14.91 3.74 3.52
N LYS A 88 -13.93 3.67 4.43
CA LYS A 88 -14.16 3.47 5.86
C LYS A 88 -13.59 4.63 6.64
N VAL A 89 -14.35 5.07 7.64
CA VAL A 89 -13.97 6.13 8.56
C VAL A 89 -14.16 5.65 9.97
N ILE A 90 -13.13 5.78 10.79
CA ILE A 90 -13.16 5.48 12.22
C ILE A 90 -12.66 6.68 13.02
N TYR A 91 -13.11 6.77 14.27
CA TYR A 91 -12.81 7.84 15.20
C TYR A 91 -12.15 7.30 16.46
N PRO A 92 -10.90 6.81 16.37
CA PRO A 92 -10.25 6.11 17.47
C PRO A 92 -10.05 7.02 18.69
N GLY A 93 -10.17 6.42 19.88
CA GLY A 93 -9.94 7.08 21.16
C GLY A 93 -10.64 6.38 22.33
N ALA A 94 -10.43 6.86 23.55
CA ALA A 94 -10.93 6.23 24.79
C ALA A 94 -12.46 6.02 24.85
N SER A 95 -13.23 6.73 24.03
CA SER A 95 -14.68 6.57 23.89
C SER A 95 -15.10 6.55 22.42
N GLY A 96 -14.19 6.16 21.54
CA GLY A 96 -14.37 6.10 20.10
C GLY A 96 -14.28 4.67 19.59
N ASP A 97 -14.05 4.54 18.29
CA ASP A 97 -13.90 3.24 17.62
C ASP A 97 -12.60 2.54 18.05
N SER A 98 -12.53 1.23 17.82
CA SER A 98 -11.27 0.48 17.90
C SER A 98 -10.24 1.04 16.92
N TRP A 99 -8.96 0.85 17.22
CA TRP A 99 -7.90 1.14 16.25
C TRP A 99 -8.06 0.23 15.02
N TRP A 100 -7.63 0.73 13.87
CA TRP A 100 -7.64 -0.02 12.61
C TRP A 100 -6.77 -1.27 12.70
N ASP A 101 -7.26 -2.40 12.22
CA ASP A 101 -6.58 -3.69 12.24
C ASP A 101 -6.81 -4.49 10.94
N THR A 102 -6.15 -5.64 10.83
CA THR A 102 -6.23 -6.51 9.65
C THR A 102 -7.66 -7.04 9.42
N GLU A 103 -8.44 -7.29 10.47
CA GLU A 103 -9.80 -7.81 10.32
C GLU A 103 -10.73 -6.77 9.70
N GLN A 104 -10.64 -5.52 10.16
CA GLN A 104 -11.38 -4.40 9.58
C GLN A 104 -10.97 -4.14 8.12
N LEU A 105 -9.68 -4.21 7.80
CA LEU A 105 -9.19 -4.12 6.43
C LEU A 105 -9.76 -5.23 5.54
N LEU A 106 -9.66 -6.49 5.96
CA LEU A 106 -10.18 -7.62 5.18
C LEU A 106 -11.69 -7.47 4.92
N THR A 107 -12.43 -7.00 5.93
CA THR A 107 -13.86 -6.70 5.78
C THR A 107 -14.10 -5.58 4.77
N GLN A 108 -13.31 -4.52 4.81
CA GLN A 108 -13.42 -3.44 3.82
C GLN A 108 -13.12 -3.93 2.41
N VAL A 109 -12.06 -4.73 2.24
CA VAL A 109 -11.63 -5.24 0.93
C VAL A 109 -12.67 -6.21 0.37
N ASP A 110 -13.30 -7.03 1.20
CA ASP A 110 -14.41 -7.91 0.80
C ASP A 110 -15.61 -7.10 0.26
N ILE A 111 -16.02 -6.07 1.00
CA ILE A 111 -17.05 -5.12 0.56
C ILE A 111 -16.64 -4.41 -0.73
N SER A 112 -15.37 -4.01 -0.85
CA SER A 112 -14.84 -3.32 -2.03
C SER A 112 -14.90 -4.21 -3.27
N MET A 113 -14.64 -5.51 -3.12
CA MET A 113 -14.81 -6.49 -4.20
C MET A 113 -16.29 -6.66 -4.59
N ASP A 114 -17.23 -6.61 -3.64
CA ASP A 114 -18.66 -6.64 -3.96
C ASP A 114 -19.09 -5.40 -4.76
N ILE A 115 -18.69 -4.21 -4.31
CA ILE A 115 -18.95 -2.94 -5.02
C ILE A 115 -18.38 -3.02 -6.43
N PHE A 116 -17.10 -3.40 -6.55
CA PHE A 116 -16.41 -3.51 -7.83
C PHE A 116 -17.11 -4.48 -8.80
N ASN A 117 -17.48 -5.67 -8.33
CA ASN A 117 -18.15 -6.66 -9.17
C ASN A 117 -19.54 -6.18 -9.61
N SER A 118 -20.22 -5.38 -8.79
CA SER A 118 -21.49 -4.78 -9.16
C SER A 118 -21.35 -3.64 -10.16
N THR A 119 -20.30 -2.83 -10.07
CA THR A 119 -20.10 -1.65 -10.94
C THR A 119 -19.36 -1.99 -12.23
N HIS A 120 -18.53 -3.04 -12.22
CA HIS A 120 -17.67 -3.45 -13.34
C HIS A 120 -17.73 -4.98 -13.60
N PRO A 121 -18.90 -5.56 -13.93
CA PRO A 121 -19.10 -7.01 -13.99
C PRO A 121 -18.19 -7.76 -14.99
N ASP A 122 -17.79 -7.09 -16.07
CA ASP A 122 -16.93 -7.65 -17.13
C ASP A 122 -15.44 -7.35 -16.94
N CYS A 123 -15.06 -6.73 -15.82
CA CYS A 123 -13.69 -6.35 -15.52
C CYS A 123 -13.08 -7.23 -14.41
N GLN A 124 -11.78 -7.08 -14.21
CA GLN A 124 -11.04 -7.66 -13.10
C GLN A 124 -10.36 -6.53 -12.33
N ALA A 125 -10.54 -6.49 -11.01
CA ALA A 125 -9.81 -5.55 -10.17
C ALA A 125 -8.34 -5.97 -10.01
N LEU A 126 -7.44 -4.99 -10.04
CA LEU A 126 -6.09 -5.09 -9.52
C LEU A 126 -6.01 -4.20 -8.28
N PHE A 127 -6.06 -4.79 -7.09
CA PHE A 127 -5.90 -4.07 -5.83
C PHE A 127 -4.41 -3.84 -5.55
N ILE A 128 -4.04 -2.60 -5.27
CA ILE A 128 -2.66 -2.18 -5.01
C ILE A 128 -2.56 -1.60 -3.61
N PHE A 129 -1.64 -2.14 -2.83
CA PHE A 129 -1.37 -1.75 -1.45
C PHE A 129 0.08 -1.34 -1.25
N ASP A 130 0.34 -0.50 -0.26
CA ASP A 130 1.69 -0.35 0.28
C ASP A 130 2.11 -1.59 1.11
N GLN A 131 3.30 -1.58 1.70
CA GLN A 131 3.76 -2.67 2.57
C GLN A 131 3.65 -2.35 4.07
N SER A 132 2.52 -1.79 4.50
CA SER A 132 2.20 -1.67 5.91
C SER A 132 2.16 -3.05 6.58
N SER A 133 2.37 -3.09 7.90
CA SER A 133 2.27 -4.34 8.66
C SER A 133 0.87 -4.96 8.60
N THR A 134 -0.16 -4.13 8.44
CA THR A 134 -1.55 -4.58 8.34
C THR A 134 -1.81 -5.23 6.98
N HIS A 135 -1.27 -4.66 5.89
CA HIS A 135 -1.41 -5.18 4.52
C HIS A 135 -0.63 -6.48 4.31
N ALA A 136 0.59 -6.54 4.83
CA ALA A 136 1.46 -7.72 4.75
C ALA A 136 1.20 -8.76 5.85
N SER A 137 0.05 -8.67 6.54
CA SER A 137 -0.29 -9.59 7.62
C SER A 137 -0.48 -11.00 7.09
N LEU A 138 0.19 -11.96 7.73
CA LEU A 138 0.15 -13.37 7.39
C LEU A 138 -0.88 -14.11 8.25
N GLY A 139 -1.39 -15.24 7.75
CA GLY A 139 -2.35 -16.09 8.47
C GLY A 139 -1.84 -16.59 9.83
N LEU A 140 -2.75 -17.11 10.66
CA LEU A 140 -2.41 -17.66 11.98
C LEU A 140 -1.45 -18.86 11.90
N ASP A 141 -1.45 -19.55 10.77
CA ASP A 141 -0.60 -20.68 10.41
C ASP A 141 0.72 -20.27 9.74
N ALA A 142 0.98 -18.97 9.58
CA ALA A 142 2.17 -18.47 8.93
C ALA A 142 3.46 -18.78 9.69
N LEU A 143 4.51 -19.00 8.91
CA LEU A 143 5.86 -19.28 9.38
C LEU A 143 6.52 -18.00 9.85
N ARG A 144 6.93 -18.00 11.11
CA ARG A 144 7.61 -16.87 11.72
C ARG A 144 8.93 -17.35 12.28
N ALA A 145 10.04 -17.02 11.62
CA ALA A 145 11.37 -17.47 12.07
C ALA A 145 11.71 -16.98 13.48
N PHE A 146 11.19 -15.82 13.88
CA PHE A 146 11.41 -15.28 15.22
C PHE A 146 10.43 -15.80 16.28
N ASP A 147 9.28 -16.36 15.91
CA ASP A 147 8.29 -16.89 16.88
C ASP A 147 8.20 -18.42 16.87
N MET A 148 8.72 -19.06 15.81
CA MET A 148 8.72 -20.50 15.52
C MET A 148 7.33 -21.14 15.59
N ASN A 149 6.57 -21.01 14.51
CA ASN A 149 5.22 -21.56 14.37
C ASN A 149 5.20 -22.75 13.39
N LYS A 150 4.09 -23.51 13.37
CA LYS A 150 3.92 -24.92 12.90
C LYS A 150 4.35 -25.24 11.46
N GLY A 151 4.48 -26.54 11.15
CA GLY A 151 5.19 -27.17 10.02
C GLY A 151 4.95 -26.68 8.58
N ASN A 152 5.86 -27.06 7.67
CA ASN A 152 5.85 -26.65 6.26
C ASN A 152 6.45 -27.72 5.30
N VAL A 153 6.68 -27.39 4.02
CA VAL A 153 7.46 -28.10 3.01
C VAL A 153 8.76 -27.32 2.72
N ILE A 154 9.89 -28.01 2.59
CA ILE A 154 11.19 -27.38 2.28
C ILE A 154 11.19 -26.83 0.84
N PRO A 155 11.55 -25.54 0.63
CA PRO A 155 11.49 -24.92 -0.70
C PRO A 155 12.49 -25.56 -1.67
N ASP A 156 12.18 -25.50 -2.97
CA ASP A 156 13.02 -26.10 -4.02
C ASP A 156 14.38 -25.41 -4.19
N THR A 157 14.51 -24.19 -3.70
CA THR A 157 15.75 -23.41 -3.66
C THR A 157 16.66 -23.77 -2.49
N ASN A 158 16.29 -24.76 -1.68
CA ASN A 158 17.11 -25.22 -0.58
C ASN A 158 18.50 -25.71 -1.07
N PRO A 159 19.62 -25.33 -0.43
CA PRO A 159 20.97 -25.69 -0.89
C PRO A 159 21.20 -27.21 -0.99
N MET A 160 20.48 -27.99 -0.19
CA MET A 160 20.50 -29.44 -0.25
C MET A 160 19.35 -29.96 -1.11
N ALA A 161 19.63 -30.23 -2.38
CA ALA A 161 18.65 -30.69 -3.37
C ALA A 161 17.90 -31.97 -2.96
N SER A 162 18.52 -32.84 -2.15
CA SER A 162 17.87 -34.04 -1.62
C SER A 162 16.77 -33.77 -0.60
N MET A 163 16.67 -32.55 -0.08
CA MET A 163 15.67 -32.13 0.91
C MET A 163 14.54 -31.29 0.31
N CYS A 164 14.70 -30.76 -0.90
CA CYS A 164 13.68 -30.00 -1.62
C CYS A 164 12.36 -30.78 -1.73
N GLY A 165 11.24 -30.08 -1.52
CA GLY A 165 9.89 -30.65 -1.65
C GLY A 165 9.49 -31.64 -0.54
N LYS A 166 10.36 -31.92 0.44
CA LYS A 166 10.02 -32.80 1.57
C LYS A 166 9.19 -32.05 2.61
N PRO A 167 8.12 -32.66 3.15
CA PRO A 167 7.43 -32.13 4.32
C PRO A 167 8.38 -32.03 5.51
N GLN A 168 8.45 -30.87 6.13
CA GLN A 168 9.15 -30.57 7.37
C GLN A 168 8.16 -30.20 8.47
N LYS A 169 8.00 -31.09 9.45
CA LYS A 169 7.28 -30.73 10.68
C LYS A 169 8.16 -29.82 11.53
N LEU A 170 7.69 -28.59 11.74
CA LEU A 170 8.25 -27.61 12.69
C LEU A 170 7.70 -27.80 14.11
N THR A 171 7.16 -28.97 14.40
CA THR A 171 6.73 -29.37 15.74
C THR A 171 7.33 -30.72 16.09
N THR A 172 7.63 -30.93 17.37
CA THR A 172 8.01 -32.23 17.93
C THR A 172 6.81 -33.19 17.92
N GLU A 173 7.04 -34.47 18.21
CA GLU A 173 5.96 -35.46 18.36
C GLU A 173 4.97 -35.12 19.48
N ARG A 174 5.39 -34.27 20.44
CA ARG A 174 4.56 -33.78 21.55
C ARG A 174 3.71 -32.57 21.18
N GLY A 175 3.92 -32.00 19.98
CA GLY A 175 3.23 -30.81 19.50
C GLY A 175 3.92 -29.48 19.84
N ASP A 176 5.05 -29.52 20.55
CA ASP A 176 5.86 -28.34 20.85
C ASP A 176 6.57 -27.81 19.60
N ALA A 177 6.80 -26.50 19.49
CA ALA A 177 7.57 -25.92 18.39
C ALA A 177 9.01 -26.48 18.37
N LYS A 178 9.48 -26.89 17.19
CA LYS A 178 10.85 -27.36 16.97
C LYS A 178 11.83 -26.17 17.04
N GLY A 179 13.06 -26.43 17.50
CA GLY A 179 14.09 -25.40 17.58
C GLY A 179 14.55 -24.88 16.22
N LEU A 180 15.08 -23.66 16.21
CA LEU A 180 15.71 -23.05 15.03
C LEU A 180 16.86 -23.90 14.47
N GLN A 181 17.68 -24.44 15.38
CA GLN A 181 18.81 -25.29 15.05
C GLN A 181 18.35 -26.55 14.31
N ASP A 182 17.48 -27.36 14.94
CA ASP A 182 16.97 -28.59 14.34
C ASP A 182 16.33 -28.33 12.96
N THR A 183 15.58 -27.24 12.83
CA THR A 183 14.91 -26.86 11.57
C THR A 183 15.91 -26.58 10.46
N LEU A 184 17.00 -25.87 10.77
CA LEU A 184 18.04 -25.51 9.81
C LEU A 184 18.96 -26.69 9.48
N GLU A 185 19.34 -27.49 10.48
CA GLU A 185 20.16 -28.69 10.29
C GLU A 185 19.42 -29.72 9.42
N GLU A 186 18.10 -29.90 9.60
CA GLU A 186 17.26 -30.73 8.73
C GLU A 186 17.25 -30.23 7.28
N ARG A 187 17.39 -28.92 7.07
CA ARG A 187 17.51 -28.31 5.74
C ARG A 187 18.93 -28.38 5.18
N GLY A 188 19.88 -28.89 5.95
CA GLY A 188 21.28 -29.05 5.56
C GLY A 188 22.15 -27.82 5.80
N PHE A 189 21.72 -26.89 6.66
CA PHE A 189 22.54 -25.76 7.08
C PHE A 189 23.45 -26.14 8.23
N ASP A 190 24.71 -25.68 8.18
CA ASP A 190 25.61 -25.74 9.32
C ASP A 190 25.32 -24.56 10.26
N THR A 191 24.84 -24.88 11.47
CA THR A 191 24.52 -23.92 12.51
C THR A 191 25.59 -23.81 13.59
N GLN A 192 26.76 -24.45 13.42
CA GLN A 192 27.82 -24.45 14.42
C GLN A 192 28.32 -23.02 14.70
N GLY A 193 28.29 -22.62 15.98
CA GLY A 193 28.73 -21.29 16.41
C GLY A 193 27.76 -20.16 16.09
N MET A 194 26.61 -20.45 15.46
CA MET A 194 25.54 -19.47 15.29
C MET A 194 24.75 -19.29 16.58
N HIS A 195 24.38 -18.06 16.90
CA HIS A 195 23.43 -17.79 17.96
C HIS A 195 22.00 -17.84 17.40
N ALA A 196 21.02 -18.15 18.27
CA ALA A 196 19.64 -18.34 17.84
C ALA A 196 19.01 -17.04 17.27
N LYS A 197 19.15 -15.91 17.97
CA LYS A 197 18.59 -14.60 17.61
C LYS A 197 19.54 -13.48 18.02
N CYS A 198 19.77 -12.49 17.15
CA CYS A 198 20.46 -11.26 17.55
C CYS A 198 19.62 -10.47 18.56
N ALA A 199 20.28 -9.70 19.42
CA ALA A 199 19.64 -8.68 20.26
C ALA A 199 20.44 -7.37 20.17
N PRO A 200 19.79 -6.20 19.98
CA PRO A 200 18.34 -6.01 19.88
C PRO A 200 17.76 -6.25 18.48
N ILE A 201 18.55 -6.07 17.42
CA ILE A 201 18.13 -6.18 16.01
C ILE A 201 19.25 -6.86 15.21
N CYS A 202 18.90 -7.62 14.17
CA CYS A 202 19.88 -8.19 13.26
C CYS A 202 20.52 -7.11 12.37
N PRO A 203 21.84 -7.16 12.09
CA PRO A 203 22.49 -6.28 11.12
C PRO A 203 21.87 -6.47 9.72
N PHE A 204 21.64 -5.36 9.01
CA PHE A 204 21.01 -5.38 7.68
C PHE A 204 21.88 -6.05 6.61
N GLU A 205 23.21 -5.90 6.70
CA GLU A 205 24.16 -6.38 5.68
C GLU A 205 24.52 -7.87 5.80
N ASN A 206 24.06 -8.55 6.86
CA ASN A 206 24.45 -9.94 7.14
C ASN A 206 23.24 -10.85 7.31
N ASP A 207 22.85 -11.48 6.21
CA ASP A 207 21.74 -12.45 6.16
C ASP A 207 21.98 -13.74 6.96
N ARG A 208 23.19 -13.95 7.49
CA ARG A 208 23.59 -15.13 8.27
C ARG A 208 24.05 -14.78 9.69
N CYS A 209 23.64 -13.62 10.20
CA CYS A 209 24.07 -13.19 11.53
C CYS A 209 23.59 -14.12 12.65
N CYS A 210 22.40 -14.71 12.54
CA CYS A 210 21.81 -15.65 13.49
C CYS A 210 20.90 -16.65 12.79
N MET A 211 20.53 -17.73 13.49
CA MET A 211 19.68 -18.78 12.94
C MET A 211 18.31 -18.25 12.49
N ALA A 212 17.67 -17.41 13.30
CA ALA A 212 16.37 -16.82 12.95
C ALA A 212 16.44 -15.96 11.68
N HIS A 213 17.52 -15.19 11.49
CA HIS A 213 17.70 -14.38 10.30
C HIS A 213 17.91 -15.25 9.07
N LEU A 214 18.80 -16.25 9.15
CA LEU A 214 19.03 -17.21 8.07
C LEU A 214 17.73 -17.92 7.65
N LEU A 215 16.95 -18.39 8.62
CA LEU A 215 15.67 -19.04 8.38
C LEU A 215 14.65 -18.07 7.76
N SER A 216 14.61 -16.81 8.21
CA SER A 216 13.70 -15.78 7.67
C SER A 216 13.95 -15.42 6.20
N LYS A 217 15.14 -15.77 5.68
CA LYS A 217 15.55 -15.53 4.28
C LYS A 217 15.31 -16.72 3.36
N GLN A 218 14.82 -17.84 3.91
CA GLN A 218 14.40 -18.99 3.12
C GLN A 218 13.14 -18.64 2.33
N ASP A 219 13.03 -19.14 1.11
CA ASP A 219 11.94 -18.78 0.19
C ASP A 219 10.55 -19.08 0.75
N ASP A 220 10.40 -20.14 1.53
CA ASP A 220 9.13 -20.50 2.14
C ASP A 220 8.73 -19.55 3.29
N PHE A 221 9.69 -18.84 3.89
CA PHE A 221 9.43 -17.78 4.86
C PHE A 221 9.21 -16.43 4.18
N VAL A 222 9.97 -16.14 3.10
CA VAL A 222 9.92 -14.85 2.38
C VAL A 222 8.69 -14.74 1.50
N ASN A 223 8.36 -15.78 0.75
CA ASN A 223 7.31 -15.75 -0.28
C ASN A 223 5.94 -16.21 0.26
N GLN A 224 5.70 -15.99 1.56
CA GLN A 224 4.40 -16.28 2.16
C GLN A 224 3.34 -15.30 1.64
N ILE A 225 2.22 -15.85 1.19
CA ILE A 225 1.08 -15.08 0.71
C ILE A 225 0.39 -14.43 1.90
N SER A 226 0.12 -13.12 1.81
CA SER A 226 -0.60 -12.40 2.86
C SER A 226 -2.07 -12.80 2.92
N MET A 227 -2.73 -12.60 4.07
CA MET A 227 -4.17 -12.85 4.19
C MET A 227 -4.97 -12.04 3.17
N LEU A 228 -4.51 -10.83 2.90
CA LEU A 228 -5.11 -9.90 1.96
C LEU A 228 -5.02 -10.42 0.52
N GLU A 229 -3.82 -10.83 0.09
CA GLU A 229 -3.61 -11.43 -1.24
C GLU A 229 -4.41 -12.72 -1.41
N ALA A 230 -4.41 -13.59 -0.40
CA ALA A 230 -5.20 -14.82 -0.43
C ALA A 230 -6.71 -14.54 -0.57
N ALA A 231 -7.25 -13.57 0.18
CA ALA A 231 -8.66 -13.21 0.11
C ALA A 231 -9.05 -12.64 -1.27
N ILE A 232 -8.22 -11.75 -1.83
CA ILE A 232 -8.47 -11.11 -3.13
C ILE A 232 -8.39 -12.13 -4.27
N THR A 233 -7.36 -12.96 -4.28
CA THR A 233 -7.13 -13.96 -5.33
C THR A 233 -8.19 -15.06 -5.30
N ALA A 234 -8.66 -15.46 -4.12
CA ALA A 234 -9.77 -16.41 -3.96
C ALA A 234 -11.08 -15.93 -4.62
N ARG A 235 -11.26 -14.61 -4.75
CA ARG A 235 -12.41 -14.00 -5.43
C ARG A 235 -12.16 -13.68 -6.91
N GLY A 236 -11.04 -14.14 -7.47
CA GLY A 236 -10.70 -14.00 -8.88
C GLY A 236 -10.16 -12.62 -9.27
N HIS A 237 -9.72 -11.82 -8.30
CA HIS A 237 -9.08 -10.53 -8.52
C HIS A 237 -7.56 -10.62 -8.34
N LEU A 238 -6.84 -9.56 -8.71
CA LEU A 238 -5.39 -9.48 -8.60
C LEU A 238 -5.00 -8.59 -7.41
N CYS A 239 -3.90 -8.93 -6.74
CA CYS A 239 -3.32 -8.17 -5.65
C CYS A 239 -1.86 -7.84 -5.98
N LEU A 240 -1.42 -6.62 -5.69
CA LEU A 240 -0.03 -6.20 -5.87
C LEU A 240 0.40 -5.31 -4.71
N PHE A 241 1.61 -5.56 -4.21
CA PHE A 241 2.25 -4.74 -3.18
C PHE A 241 3.31 -3.84 -3.81
N LEU A 242 3.25 -2.55 -3.49
CA LEU A 242 4.25 -1.58 -3.94
C LEU A 242 5.61 -1.81 -3.27
N PRO A 243 6.71 -1.37 -3.89
CA PRO A 243 8.01 -1.36 -3.23
C PRO A 243 8.00 -0.51 -1.95
N LYS A 244 8.70 -0.97 -0.90
CA LYS A 244 8.85 -0.21 0.35
C LYS A 244 9.50 1.15 0.09
N PHE A 245 8.99 2.18 0.77
CA PHE A 245 9.51 3.57 0.72
C PHE A 245 9.37 4.28 -0.64
N HIS A 246 8.43 3.85 -1.48
CA HIS A 246 8.13 4.46 -2.77
C HIS A 246 6.69 4.99 -2.83
N TYR A 247 6.34 5.93 -1.94
CA TYR A 247 4.99 6.48 -1.83
C TYR A 247 4.55 7.23 -3.10
N GLU A 248 5.49 7.74 -3.90
CA GLU A 248 5.23 8.37 -5.19
C GLU A 248 4.65 7.41 -6.24
N LEU A 249 4.74 6.10 -6.01
CA LEU A 249 4.09 5.06 -6.82
C LEU A 249 2.66 4.77 -6.37
N ASN A 250 2.23 5.27 -5.21
CA ASN A 250 0.86 5.16 -4.73
C ASN A 250 0.12 6.49 -4.93
N PRO A 251 -0.69 6.66 -6.00
CA PRO A 251 -1.32 7.94 -6.33
C PRO A 251 -2.30 8.43 -5.27
N ILE A 252 -2.83 7.55 -4.43
CA ILE A 252 -3.72 7.92 -3.34
C ILE A 252 -3.04 8.79 -2.28
N GLU A 253 -1.70 8.73 -2.15
CA GLU A 253 -0.93 9.61 -1.29
C GLU A 253 -1.02 11.08 -1.74
N MET A 254 -1.05 11.31 -3.05
CA MET A 254 -1.27 12.65 -3.62
C MET A 254 -2.71 13.13 -3.41
N TYR A 255 -3.67 12.20 -3.48
CA TYR A 255 -5.07 12.46 -3.15
C TYR A 255 -5.24 12.86 -1.67
N TRP A 256 -4.60 12.16 -0.73
CA TRP A 256 -4.58 12.58 0.68
C TRP A 256 -3.93 13.96 0.86
N GLY A 257 -2.87 14.24 0.11
CA GLY A 257 -2.24 15.56 0.08
C GLY A 257 -3.20 16.68 -0.37
N TYR A 258 -3.97 16.44 -1.43
CA TYR A 258 -5.01 17.36 -1.91
C TYR A 258 -6.09 17.58 -0.85
N ALA A 259 -6.65 16.50 -0.31
CA ALA A 259 -7.72 16.60 0.68
C ALA A 259 -7.23 17.31 1.96
N LYS A 260 -6.00 17.05 2.41
CA LYS A 260 -5.39 17.78 3.53
C LYS A 260 -5.22 19.25 3.24
N TYR A 261 -4.82 19.60 2.02
CA TYR A 261 -4.71 21.00 1.62
C TYR A 261 -6.06 21.73 1.72
N CYS A 262 -7.13 21.14 1.19
CA CYS A 262 -8.49 21.67 1.32
C CYS A 262 -8.94 21.75 2.79
N TYR A 263 -8.66 20.70 3.56
CA TYR A 263 -9.02 20.61 4.96
C TYR A 263 -8.35 21.72 5.79
N TRP A 264 -7.08 22.03 5.56
CA TRP A 264 -6.33 23.05 6.31
C TRP A 264 -6.79 24.50 6.06
N GLU A 265 -7.45 24.77 4.94
CA GLU A 265 -7.98 26.10 4.58
C GLU A 265 -9.20 26.48 5.42
N VAL A 266 -9.92 25.49 5.95
CA VAL A 266 -11.17 25.70 6.68
C VAL A 266 -10.91 25.68 8.18
N PHE A 267 -11.33 26.73 8.90
CA PHE A 267 -11.31 26.72 10.36
C PHE A 267 -12.44 25.83 10.90
N LYS A 268 -12.17 25.00 11.90
CA LYS A 268 -13.17 24.11 12.53
C LYS A 268 -13.31 24.46 14.00
N THR A 269 -14.56 24.56 14.46
CA THR A 269 -14.93 24.90 15.83
C THR A 269 -15.18 23.66 16.69
N SER A 270 -15.56 22.54 16.07
CA SER A 270 -15.93 21.30 16.77
C SER A 270 -15.41 20.04 16.08
N PHE A 271 -15.43 18.90 16.78
CA PHE A 271 -15.11 17.62 16.16
C PHE A 271 -16.15 17.19 15.13
N ALA A 272 -17.43 17.49 15.35
CA ALA A 272 -18.49 17.15 14.39
C ALA A 272 -18.26 17.88 13.06
N GLU A 273 -18.00 19.18 13.12
CA GLU A 273 -17.63 19.98 11.95
C GLU A 273 -16.35 19.47 11.29
N ALA A 274 -15.33 19.09 12.07
CA ALA A 274 -14.13 18.49 11.52
C ALA A 274 -14.39 17.20 10.73
N LYS A 275 -15.35 16.35 11.15
CA LYS A 275 -15.75 15.16 10.40
C LYS A 275 -16.38 15.54 9.06
N GLU A 276 -17.33 16.46 9.07
CA GLU A 276 -18.01 16.93 7.86
C GLU A 276 -17.02 17.54 6.87
N ILE A 277 -16.12 18.41 7.35
CA ILE A 277 -15.10 19.03 6.49
C ILE A 277 -14.10 18.00 5.96
N ALA A 278 -13.76 16.96 6.72
CA ALA A 278 -12.86 15.91 6.21
C ALA A 278 -13.48 15.20 5.00
N ILE A 279 -14.75 14.79 5.09
CA ILE A 279 -15.48 14.18 3.97
C ILE A 279 -15.60 15.15 2.79
N GLN A 280 -16.01 16.40 3.05
CA GLN A 280 -16.11 17.41 1.99
C GLN A 280 -14.77 17.69 1.30
N SER A 281 -13.65 17.61 2.03
CA SER A 281 -12.32 17.83 1.46
C SER A 281 -11.88 16.68 0.55
N LEU A 282 -12.35 15.48 0.83
CA LEU A 282 -12.13 14.28 0.02
C LEU A 282 -12.98 14.32 -1.25
N ASP A 283 -14.28 14.54 -1.09
CA ASP A 283 -15.25 14.66 -2.19
C ASP A 283 -14.96 15.85 -3.12
N ALA A 284 -14.18 16.84 -2.65
CA ALA A 284 -13.78 18.00 -3.43
C ALA A 284 -12.66 17.72 -4.44
N CYS A 285 -12.06 16.52 -4.47
CA CYS A 285 -11.04 16.18 -5.44
C CYS A 285 -11.68 15.78 -6.79
N PRO A 286 -11.50 16.56 -7.87
CA PRO A 286 -12.05 16.19 -9.17
C PRO A 286 -11.41 14.90 -9.70
N ILE A 287 -12.17 14.11 -10.45
CA ILE A 287 -11.67 12.87 -11.05
C ILE A 287 -10.49 13.11 -11.98
N GLU A 288 -10.45 14.24 -12.70
CA GLU A 288 -9.34 14.63 -13.57
C GLU A 288 -8.06 14.82 -12.75
N THR A 289 -8.18 15.36 -11.54
CA THR A 289 -7.05 15.52 -10.61
C THR A 289 -6.52 14.16 -10.16
N ILE A 290 -7.42 13.21 -9.83
CA ILE A 290 -7.06 11.83 -9.50
C ILE A 290 -6.32 11.15 -10.68
N GLN A 291 -6.82 11.33 -11.91
CA GLN A 291 -6.16 10.81 -13.12
C GLN A 291 -4.76 11.42 -13.30
N HIS A 292 -4.57 12.71 -13.03
CA HIS A 292 -3.25 13.33 -13.05
C HIS A 292 -2.30 12.74 -11.99
N PHE A 293 -2.79 12.41 -10.79
CA PHE A 293 -2.01 11.73 -9.76
C PHE A 293 -1.57 10.34 -10.22
N ILE A 294 -2.48 9.54 -10.77
CA ILE A 294 -2.17 8.21 -11.32
C ILE A 294 -1.11 8.33 -12.42
N ASN A 295 -1.29 9.25 -13.36
CA ASN A 295 -0.32 9.52 -14.43
C ASN A 295 1.07 9.92 -13.90
N ARG A 296 1.11 10.70 -12.82
CA ARG A 296 2.37 11.08 -12.18
C ARG A 296 3.09 9.87 -11.59
N SER A 297 2.38 8.95 -10.95
CA SER A 297 2.95 7.69 -10.45
C SER A 297 3.48 6.80 -11.59
N TRP A 298 2.80 6.75 -12.75
CA TRP A 298 3.34 6.09 -13.94
C TRP A 298 4.64 6.72 -14.45
N CYS A 299 4.75 8.05 -14.46
CA CYS A 299 6.00 8.74 -14.84
C CYS A 299 7.15 8.41 -13.88
N PHE A 300 6.90 8.34 -12.58
CA PHE A 300 7.89 7.88 -11.61
C PHE A 300 8.31 6.43 -11.89
N MET A 301 7.35 5.53 -12.14
CA MET A 301 7.68 4.15 -12.47
C MET A 301 8.56 4.05 -13.73
N SER A 302 8.25 4.82 -14.79
CA SER A 302 9.10 4.87 -15.97
C SER A 302 10.50 5.42 -15.65
N ALA A 303 10.61 6.46 -14.83
CA ALA A 303 11.90 6.99 -14.40
C ALA A 303 12.75 5.92 -13.70
N TYR A 304 12.12 5.13 -12.82
CA TYR A 304 12.77 4.02 -12.13
C TYR A 304 13.17 2.88 -13.08
N CYS A 305 12.30 2.51 -14.03
CA CYS A 305 12.64 1.52 -15.06
C CYS A 305 13.83 1.95 -15.93
N LEU A 306 14.06 3.25 -16.06
CA LEU A 306 15.21 3.84 -16.77
C LEU A 306 16.45 4.01 -15.88
N GLY A 307 16.40 3.56 -14.62
CA GLY A 307 17.51 3.58 -13.67
C GLY A 307 17.69 4.88 -12.90
N LEU A 308 16.80 5.87 -13.06
CA LEU A 308 16.84 7.09 -12.25
C LEU A 308 16.38 6.80 -10.83
N THR A 309 16.94 7.46 -9.82
CA THR A 309 16.50 7.29 -8.42
C THR A 309 16.42 8.63 -7.68
N GLY A 310 15.64 8.67 -6.59
CA GLY A 310 15.54 9.82 -5.69
C GLY A 310 15.30 11.15 -6.40
N LYS A 311 16.16 12.15 -6.13
CA LYS A 311 16.03 13.50 -6.70
C LYS A 311 16.16 13.55 -8.22
N ALA A 312 16.89 12.60 -8.83
CA ALA A 312 17.04 12.55 -10.29
C ALA A 312 15.72 12.13 -10.95
N ALA A 313 15.05 11.11 -10.39
CA ALA A 313 13.71 10.70 -10.82
C ALA A 313 12.70 11.84 -10.63
N GLU A 314 12.71 12.49 -9.47
CA GLU A 314 11.83 13.63 -9.20
C GLU A 314 12.06 14.79 -10.17
N TRP A 315 13.32 15.13 -10.46
CA TRP A 315 13.65 16.18 -11.42
C TRP A 315 13.16 15.82 -12.83
N ALA A 316 13.34 14.56 -13.25
CA ALA A 316 12.88 14.09 -14.56
C ALA A 316 11.36 14.21 -14.70
N VAL A 317 10.62 13.72 -13.70
CA VAL A 317 9.15 13.79 -13.67
C VAL A 317 8.66 15.24 -13.65
N ARG A 318 9.33 16.15 -12.93
CA ARG A 318 9.00 17.59 -12.90
C ARG A 318 9.27 18.31 -14.22
N LYS A 319 10.32 17.93 -14.93
CA LYS A 319 10.71 18.56 -16.21
C LYS A 319 9.94 18.04 -17.41
N GLN A 320 9.30 16.90 -17.24
CA GLN A 320 8.53 16.29 -18.30
C GLN A 320 7.26 17.04 -18.67
N LYS A 321 6.94 16.93 -19.96
CA LYS A 321 5.65 17.30 -20.55
C LYS A 321 4.96 16.13 -21.26
N SER A 322 5.57 14.93 -21.26
CA SER A 322 5.01 13.73 -21.90
C SER A 322 4.33 12.81 -20.89
N HIS A 323 3.33 12.08 -21.35
CA HIS A 323 2.53 11.16 -20.53
C HIS A 323 3.20 9.78 -20.42
N HIS A 324 3.16 9.20 -19.22
CA HIS A 324 3.55 7.81 -18.88
C HIS A 324 5.01 7.37 -19.05
N SER A 325 5.90 8.16 -19.66
CA SER A 325 7.31 7.75 -19.79
C SER A 325 8.29 8.90 -19.87
N VAL A 326 9.40 8.83 -19.10
CA VAL A 326 10.46 9.84 -19.13
C VAL A 326 11.10 9.90 -20.52
N ALA A 327 11.03 11.07 -21.16
CA ALA A 327 11.61 11.26 -22.48
C ALA A 327 13.15 11.14 -22.42
N GLN A 328 13.74 10.41 -23.36
CA GLN A 328 15.20 10.18 -23.44
C GLN A 328 16.04 11.46 -23.37
N HIS A 329 15.55 12.60 -23.90
CA HIS A 329 16.27 13.87 -23.83
C HIS A 329 16.37 14.44 -22.41
N ALA A 330 15.42 14.13 -21.52
CA ALA A 330 15.50 14.51 -20.12
C ALA A 330 16.57 13.68 -19.38
N MET A 331 16.81 12.43 -19.80
CA MET A 331 17.91 11.61 -19.29
C MET A 331 19.27 12.19 -19.66
N LEU A 332 19.45 12.61 -20.92
CA LEU A 332 20.69 13.24 -21.40
C LEU A 332 21.06 14.53 -20.63
N ALA A 333 20.05 15.25 -20.13
CA ALA A 333 20.28 16.44 -19.32
C ALA A 333 20.74 16.10 -17.89
N ILE A 334 20.35 14.95 -17.33
CA ILE A 334 20.83 14.50 -16.01
C ILE A 334 22.29 14.07 -16.07
N ASP A 335 22.71 13.38 -17.13
CA ASP A 335 24.12 13.00 -17.35
C ASP A 335 25.03 14.22 -17.47
N SER A 336 24.51 15.37 -17.91
CA SER A 336 25.25 16.64 -17.96
C SER A 336 25.34 17.38 -16.61
N ILE A 337 24.50 17.01 -15.63
CA ILE A 337 24.46 17.61 -14.28
C ILE A 337 25.22 16.75 -13.26
N LEU A 338 25.33 15.45 -13.51
CA LEU A 338 26.02 14.48 -12.66
C LEU A 338 27.51 14.26 -13.01
N ASN A 339 27.98 14.80 -14.14
CA ASN A 339 29.40 14.76 -14.55
C ASN A 339 30.14 16.06 -14.25
#